data_AF-A0A960QXZ7-F1
#
_entry.id   AF-A0A960QXZ7-F1
#
_cell.length_a   1.000
_cell.length_b   1.000
_cell.length_c   1.000
_cell.angle_alpha   90.00
_cell.angle_beta   90.00
_cell.angle_gamma   90.00
#
_symmetry.space_group_name_H-M   'P 1'
#
loop_
_entity.id
_entity.type
_entity.pdbx_description
1 polymer ?
#
loop_
_entity_poly.entity_id
_entity_poly.type
_entity_poly.pdbx_seq_one_letter_code
_entity_poly.pdbx_strand_id
1 'polypeptide(L)'
;MAKRYRNASGPLIRQRRVELEMTQEQLSARLQLAGLDAMDRVTVAKIEAQIRSVYDYELALIAAVLNVPIPSLFPGIRLLKTQLDSLSKGTKD
;
A
#
# COMPACT_ATOMS: atom_id res chain seq x y z
N MET A 1 -0.40 -15.86 16.01
CA MET A 1 0.66 -14.83 16.15
C MET A 1 0.01 -13.47 16.00
N ALA A 2 0.38 -12.50 16.82
CA ALA A 2 -0.08 -11.12 16.69
C ALA A 2 0.13 -10.61 15.25
N LYS A 3 -0.94 -10.27 14.53
CA LYS A 3 -0.83 -9.74 13.17
C LYS A 3 -0.47 -8.26 13.25
N ARG A 4 0.80 -7.94 13.00
CA ARG A 4 1.26 -6.54 12.91
C ARG A 4 1.15 -6.03 11.49
N TYR A 5 0.26 -5.06 11.27
CA TYR A 5 0.17 -4.35 10.01
C TYR A 5 1.36 -3.40 9.85
N ARG A 6 2.00 -3.40 8.67
CA ARG A 6 3.24 -2.64 8.42
C ARG A 6 3.04 -1.35 7.60
N ASN A 7 1.83 -1.11 7.11
CA ASN A 7 1.49 0.14 6.44
C ASN A 7 -0.02 0.45 6.60
N ALA A 8 -0.39 1.72 6.44
CA ALA A 8 -1.79 2.16 6.41
C ALA A 8 -2.36 2.29 4.99
N SER A 9 -1.49 2.34 3.98
CA SER A 9 -1.86 2.69 2.59
C SER A 9 -2.30 1.51 1.73
N GLY A 10 -1.86 0.30 2.06
CA GLY A 10 -2.10 -0.95 1.32
C GLY A 10 -3.56 -1.20 0.95
N PRO A 11 -4.53 -1.06 1.88
CA PRO A 11 -5.95 -1.26 1.56
C PRO A 11 -6.46 -0.28 0.50
N LEU A 12 -6.05 0.98 0.56
CA LEU A 12 -6.47 1.99 -0.41
C LEU A 12 -5.71 1.85 -1.73
N ILE A 13 -4.44 1.46 -1.71
CA ILE A 13 -3.69 1.08 -2.93
C ILE A 13 -4.40 -0.04 -3.67
N ARG A 14 -4.81 -1.10 -2.95
CA ARG A 14 -5.60 -2.21 -3.52
C ARG A 14 -6.91 -1.71 -4.10
N GLN A 15 -7.64 -0.88 -3.35
CA GLN A 15 -8.91 -0.32 -3.79
C GLN A 15 -8.74 0.44 -5.11
N ARG A 16 -7.80 1.39 -5.17
CA ARG A 16 -7.52 2.18 -6.38
C ARG A 16 -7.07 1.31 -7.56
N ARG A 17 -6.23 0.31 -7.31
CA ARG A 17 -5.81 -0.64 -8.35
C ARG A 17 -7.01 -1.38 -8.95
N VAL A 18 -7.93 -1.86 -8.11
CA VAL A 18 -9.13 -2.59 -8.56
C VAL A 18 -10.13 -1.67 -9.26
N GLU A 19 -10.29 -0.43 -8.79
CA GLU A 19 -11.09 0.61 -9.47
C GLU A 19 -10.58 0.90 -10.90
N LEU A 20 -9.26 0.73 -11.13
CA LEU A 20 -8.62 0.86 -12.44
C LEU A 20 -8.55 -0.46 -13.22
N GLU A 21 -9.23 -1.51 -12.76
CA GLU A 21 -9.25 -2.85 -13.39
C GLU A 21 -7.84 -3.47 -13.58
N MET A 22 -6.87 -3.07 -12.76
CA MET A 22 -5.50 -3.55 -12.86
C MET A 22 -5.28 -4.79 -11.98
N THR A 23 -4.54 -5.78 -12.49
CA THR A 23 -4.01 -6.88 -11.67
C THR A 23 -2.78 -6.42 -10.87
N GLN A 24 -2.40 -7.18 -9.85
CA GLN A 24 -1.16 -6.90 -9.10
C GLN A 24 0.08 -6.94 -10.01
N GLU A 25 0.08 -7.84 -11.00
CA GLU A 25 1.16 -7.97 -11.99
C GLU A 25 1.25 -6.73 -12.90
N GLN A 26 0.11 -6.19 -13.31
CA GLN A 26 0.07 -4.96 -14.11
C GLN A 26 0.55 -3.75 -13.29
N LEU A 27 0.19 -3.68 -12.00
CA LEU A 27 0.70 -2.62 -11.13
C LEU A 27 2.22 -2.74 -10.91
N SER A 28 2.74 -3.95 -10.64
CA SER A 28 4.19 -4.16 -10.51
C SER A 28 4.94 -3.75 -11.77
N ALA A 29 4.47 -4.18 -12.95
CA ALA A 29 5.11 -3.84 -14.22
C ALA A 29 5.18 -2.32 -14.44
N ARG A 30 4.10 -1.58 -14.14
CA ARG A 30 4.10 -0.11 -14.25
C ARG A 30 5.02 0.57 -13.24
N LEU A 31 5.11 0.04 -12.01
CA LEU A 31 5.99 0.58 -10.99
C LEU A 31 7.47 0.34 -11.32
N GLN A 32 7.80 -0.82 -11.88
CA GLN A 32 9.14 -1.11 -12.39
C GLN A 32 9.52 -0.15 -13.53
N LEU A 33 8.63 0.07 -14.50
CA LEU A 33 8.84 1.07 -15.56
C LEU A 33 8.98 2.51 -15.04
N ALA A 34 8.43 2.81 -13.86
CA ALA A 34 8.58 4.09 -13.18
C ALA A 34 9.86 4.20 -12.31
N GLY A 35 10.75 3.20 -12.34
CA GLY A 35 12.04 3.19 -11.64
C GLY A 35 12.06 2.44 -10.31
N LEU A 36 11.01 1.68 -9.97
CA LEU A 36 10.99 0.78 -8.80
C LEU A 36 11.32 -0.66 -9.20
N ASP A 37 12.56 -0.94 -9.61
CA ASP A 37 12.99 -2.22 -10.19
C ASP A 37 12.62 -3.45 -9.32
N ALA A 38 12.73 -3.31 -8.00
CA ALA A 38 12.41 -4.38 -7.03
C ALA A 38 10.91 -4.56 -6.75
N MET A 39 10.02 -3.81 -7.40
CA MET A 39 8.58 -3.87 -7.17
C MET A 39 7.92 -4.97 -7.99
N ASP A 40 8.11 -6.23 -7.60
CA ASP A 40 7.44 -7.38 -8.22
C ASP A 40 5.99 -7.57 -7.71
N ARG A 41 5.24 -8.50 -8.35
CA ARG A 41 3.86 -8.82 -7.95
C ARG A 41 3.73 -9.24 -6.49
N VAL A 42 4.69 -10.00 -5.97
CA VAL A 42 4.70 -10.46 -4.56
C VAL A 42 4.86 -9.28 -3.62
N THR A 43 5.68 -8.32 -4.00
CA THR A 43 5.94 -7.09 -3.26
C THR A 43 4.71 -6.20 -3.23
N VAL A 44 4.01 -6.03 -4.37
CA VAL A 44 2.70 -5.38 -4.43
C VAL A 44 1.69 -6.09 -3.54
N ALA A 45 1.59 -7.42 -3.63
CA ALA A 45 0.68 -8.21 -2.80
C ALA A 45 0.95 -8.03 -1.29
N LYS A 46 2.23 -7.99 -0.88
CA LYS A 46 2.62 -7.73 0.51
C LYS A 46 2.27 -6.31 0.96
N ILE A 47 2.34 -5.31 0.08
CA ILE A 47 1.90 -3.94 0.40
C ILE A 47 0.40 -3.94 0.68
N GLU A 48 -0.38 -4.49 -0.25
CA GLU A 48 -1.84 -4.49 -0.18
C GLU A 48 -2.39 -5.27 1.02
N ALA A 49 -1.72 -6.38 1.39
CA ALA A 49 -2.06 -7.16 2.56
C ALA A 49 -1.53 -6.55 3.88
N GLN A 50 -0.93 -5.35 3.81
CA GLN A 50 -0.26 -4.68 4.94
C GLN A 50 0.84 -5.53 5.58
N ILE A 51 1.36 -6.50 4.82
CA ILE A 51 2.42 -7.40 5.24
C ILE A 51 3.76 -6.72 5.12
N ARG A 52 4.00 -5.68 4.30
CA ARG A 52 5.28 -4.93 4.26
C ARG A 52 5.08 -3.42 4.42
N SER A 53 6.11 -2.71 4.88
CA SER A 53 6.13 -1.24 4.88
C SER A 53 6.24 -0.70 3.45
N VAL A 54 5.75 0.52 3.26
CA VAL A 54 5.87 1.31 2.03
C VAL A 54 6.73 2.51 2.37
N TYR A 55 7.83 2.72 1.65
CA TYR A 55 8.64 3.92 1.79
C TYR A 55 7.96 5.13 1.15
N ASP A 56 8.35 6.33 1.54
CA ASP A 56 7.79 7.58 1.02
C ASP A 56 7.96 7.73 -0.50
N TYR A 57 9.14 7.40 -1.04
CA TYR A 57 9.42 7.41 -2.48
C TYR A 57 8.62 6.35 -3.24
N GLU A 58 8.41 5.17 -2.66
CA GLU A 58 7.55 4.14 -3.24
C GLU A 58 6.11 4.65 -3.30
N LEU A 59 5.63 5.27 -2.21
CA LEU A 59 4.27 5.78 -2.13
C LEU A 59 4.02 6.91 -3.15
N ALA A 60 4.99 7.80 -3.34
CA ALA A 60 4.89 8.86 -4.33
C ALA A 60 4.74 8.29 -5.76
N LEU A 61 5.55 7.29 -6.12
CA LEU A 61 5.46 6.64 -7.42
C LEU A 61 4.19 5.78 -7.57
N ILE A 62 3.73 5.12 -6.50
CA ILE A 62 2.44 4.42 -6.50
C ILE A 62 1.29 5.38 -6.78
N ALA A 63 1.27 6.54 -6.13
CA ALA A 63 0.26 7.57 -6.37
C ALA A 63 0.30 8.07 -7.82
N ALA A 64 1.51 8.31 -8.36
CA ALA A 64 1.69 8.72 -9.74
C ALA A 64 1.20 7.65 -10.76
N VAL A 65 1.58 6.39 -10.56
CA VAL A 65 1.18 5.27 -11.45
C VAL A 65 -0.33 4.99 -11.41
N LEU A 66 -0.95 5.17 -10.24
CA LEU A 66 -2.40 5.05 -10.07
C LEU A 66 -3.16 6.33 -10.46
N ASN A 67 -2.45 7.39 -10.85
CA ASN A 67 -3.02 8.71 -11.19
C ASN A 67 -3.95 9.28 -10.10
N VAL A 68 -3.52 9.23 -8.85
CA VAL A 68 -4.25 9.77 -7.70
C VAL A 68 -3.35 10.62 -6.81
N PRO A 69 -3.90 11.59 -6.05
CA PRO A 69 -3.11 12.34 -5.09
C PRO A 69 -2.71 11.45 -3.90
N ILE A 70 -1.49 11.64 -3.36
CA ILE A 70 -0.96 10.86 -2.22
C ILE A 70 -1.94 10.77 -1.03
N PRO A 71 -2.62 11.87 -0.60
CA PRO A 71 -3.59 11.78 0.50
C PRO A 71 -4.73 10.77 0.29
N SER A 72 -5.08 10.45 -0.96
CA SER A 72 -6.13 9.48 -1.27
C SER A 72 -5.72 8.02 -1.02
N LEU A 73 -4.43 7.77 -0.80
CA LEU A 73 -3.88 6.47 -0.42
C LEU A 73 -3.82 6.28 1.10
N PHE A 74 -4.34 7.22 1.89
CA PHE A 74 -4.42 7.10 3.35
C PHE A 74 -5.86 7.13 3.86
N PRO A 75 -6.16 6.35 4.91
CA PRO A 75 -7.43 6.48 5.60
C PRO A 75 -7.53 7.87 6.24
N GLY A 76 -8.75 8.38 6.40
CA GLY A 76 -8.98 9.62 7.13
C GLY A 76 -8.40 9.57 8.55
N ILE A 77 -7.95 10.71 9.06
CA ILE A 77 -7.18 10.80 10.32
C ILE A 77 -7.88 10.13 11.53
N ARG A 78 -9.22 10.15 11.57
CA ARG A 78 -9.99 9.48 12.63
C ARG A 78 -9.79 7.96 12.59
N LEU A 79 -9.89 7.35 11.42
CA LEU A 79 -9.68 5.91 11.24
C LEU A 79 -8.21 5.53 11.42
N LEU A 80 -7.28 6.37 10.97
CA LEU A 80 -5.86 6.13 11.21
C LEU A 80 -5.53 6.08 12.71
N LYS A 81 -6.12 6.98 13.51
CA LYS A 81 -5.95 6.97 14.97
C LYS A 81 -6.47 5.70 15.62
N THR A 82 -7.60 5.15 15.17
CA THR A 82 -8.13 3.89 15.74
C THR A 82 -7.29 2.68 15.34
N GLN A 83 -6.61 2.72 14.20
CA GLN A 83 -5.73 1.65 13.72
C GLN A 83 -4.29 1.75 14.24
N LEU A 84 -3.94 2.84 14.94
CA LEU A 84 -2.56 3.17 15.28
C LEU A 84 -1.89 2.11 16.14
N ASP A 85 -2.61 1.49 17.09
CA ASP A 85 -2.05 0.42 17.92
C ASP A 85 -1.71 -0.83 17.10
N SER A 86 -2.59 -1.25 16.17
CA SER A 86 -2.33 -2.37 15.28
C SER A 86 -1.16 -2.13 14.31
N LEU A 87 -0.95 -0.88 13.90
CA LEU A 87 0.15 -0.47 13.01
C LEU A 87 1.48 -0.31 13.76
N SER A 88 1.44 0.25 14.98
CA SER A 88 2.64 0.58 15.75
C SER A 88 3.15 -0.58 16.60
N LYS A 89 2.25 -1.25 17.32
CA LYS A 89 2.58 -2.27 18.34
C LYS A 89 2.30 -3.70 17.85
N GLY A 90 1.36 -3.85 16.91
CA GLY A 90 0.84 -5.14 16.49
C GLY A 90 -0.14 -5.69 17.53
N THR A 91 -1.33 -6.08 17.11
CA THR A 91 -2.34 -6.63 18.02
C THR A 91 -2.07 -8.11 18.28
N LYS A 92 -1.87 -8.49 19.55
CA LYS A 92 -2.11 -9.86 20.00
C LYS A 92 -3.62 -10.04 20.01
N ASP A 93 -4.13 -10.84 19.08
CA ASP A 93 -5.46 -11.45 19.25
C ASP A 93 -5.46 -12.27 20.54
#